data_AF-A0A3D4UMT4-F1
#
_entry.id   AF-A0A3D4UMT4-F1
#
_cell.length_a   1.000
_cell.length_b   1.000
_cell.length_c   1.000
_cell.angle_alpha   90.00
_cell.angle_beta   90.00
_cell.angle_gamma   90.00
#
_symmetry.space_group_name_H-M   'P 1'
#
loop_
_entity.id
_entity.type
_entity.pdbx_description
1 polymer ?
#
loop_
_entity_poly.entity_id
_entity_poly.type
_entity_poly.pdbx_seq_one_letter_code
_entity_poly.pdbx_strand_id
1 'polypeptide(L)' 'LLDEIEKAHPDVFNVLLQLLDDGRLTDGQGRTVDFKNTIVVMTSNIGSQKILEMAEHGSEDWEIEAAVRDLIRR' A
#
# COMPACT_ATOMS: atom_id res chain seq x y z
N LEU A 1 -1.59 4.97 -9.56
CA LEU A 1 -2.38 4.26 -8.53
C LEU A 1 -2.04 2.79 -8.65
N LEU A 2 -1.61 2.17 -7.55
CA LEU A 2 -1.39 0.72 -7.45
C LEU A 2 -2.49 0.19 -6.55
N ASP A 3 -3.30 -0.73 -7.05
CA ASP A 3 -4.46 -1.25 -6.33
C ASP A 3 -4.25 -2.70 -5.89
N GLU A 4 -4.90 -3.06 -4.79
CA GLU A 4 -4.80 -4.38 -4.15
C GLU A 4 -3.35 -4.87 -4.03
N ILE A 5 -2.44 -4.01 -3.54
CA ILE A 5 -1.00 -4.28 -3.53
C ILE A 5 -0.64 -5.56 -2.75
N GLU A 6 -1.49 -6.00 -1.83
CA GLU A 6 -1.35 -7.27 -1.11
C GLU A 6 -1.44 -8.52 -2.00
N LYS A 7 -2.08 -8.41 -3.17
CA LYS A 7 -2.20 -9.50 -4.14
C LYS A 7 -1.05 -9.53 -5.14
N ALA A 8 -0.21 -8.50 -5.15
CA ALA A 8 0.91 -8.41 -6.08
C ALA A 8 1.95 -9.50 -5.78
N HIS A 9 2.60 -9.98 -6.85
CA HIS A 9 3.71 -10.91 -6.70
C HIS A 9 4.86 -10.23 -5.92
N PRO A 10 5.61 -10.94 -5.05
CA PRO A 10 6.72 -10.36 -4.28
C PRO A 10 7.74 -9.58 -5.11
N ASP A 11 7.99 -10.00 -6.36
CA ASP A 11 8.90 -9.30 -7.28
C ASP A 11 8.44 -7.88 -7.64
N VAL A 12 7.14 -7.60 -7.56
CA VAL A 12 6.61 -6.24 -7.76
C VAL A 12 7.14 -5.31 -6.67
N PHE A 13 7.25 -5.78 -5.43
CA PHE A 13 7.82 -4.98 -4.34
C PHE A 13 9.29 -4.65 -4.62
N ASN A 14 10.09 -5.59 -5.12
CA ASN A 14 11.49 -5.33 -5.45
C ASN A 14 11.66 -4.22 -6.49
N VAL A 15 10.77 -4.17 -7.49
CA VAL A 15 10.76 -3.09 -8.49
C VAL A 15 10.30 -1.77 -7.88
N LEU A 16 9.31 -1.80 -6.98
CA LEU A 16 8.83 -0.61 -6.29
C LEU A 16 9.85 -0.05 -5.29
N LEU A 17 10.71 -0.88 -4.69
CA LEU A 17 11.82 -0.41 -3.84
C LEU A 17 12.74 0.53 -4.61
N GLN A 18 13.07 0.19 -5.87
CA GLN A 18 13.86 1.08 -6.73
C GLN A 18 13.18 2.45 -6.92
N LEU A 19 11.86 2.44 -7.11
CA LEU A 19 11.08 3.67 -7.23
C LEU A 19 11.11 4.49 -5.94
N LEU A 20 10.94 3.85 -4.78
CA LEU A 20 10.86 4.51 -3.49
C LEU A 20 12.22 5.05 -3.02
N ASP A 21 13.32 4.41 -3.42
CA ASP A 21 14.68 4.84 -3.10
C ASP A 21 15.17 5.96 -4.04
N ASP A 22 15.23 5.69 -5.35
CA ASP A 22 15.87 6.59 -6.33
C ASP A 22 14.89 7.53 -7.05
N GLY A 23 13.58 7.35 -6.82
CA GLY A 23 12.56 8.06 -7.58
C GLY A 23 12.56 7.67 -9.06
N ARG A 24 13.06 6.48 -9.41
CA ARG A 24 13.19 6.01 -10.80
C ARG A 24 12.83 4.55 -10.91
N LEU A 25 12.25 4.18 -12.04
CA LEU A 25 11.90 2.79 -12.33
C LEU A 25 12.36 2.44 -13.73
N THR A 26 13.08 1.32 -13.85
CA THR A 26 13.51 0.78 -15.14
C THR A 26 12.65 -0.43 -15.49
N ASP A 27 12.02 -0.40 -16.66
CA ASP A 27 11.23 -1.55 -17.13
C ASP A 27 12.09 -2.63 -17.78
N GLY A 28 11.48 -3.78 -18.11
CA GLY A 28 12.17 -4.90 -18.75
C GLY A 28 12.70 -4.63 -20.17
N GLN A 29 12.35 -3.50 -20.78
CA GLN A 29 12.90 -3.05 -22.06
C GLN A 29 14.10 -2.10 -21.88
N GLY A 30 14.52 -1.86 -20.64
CA GLY A 30 15.64 -0.98 -20.30
C GLY A 30 15.28 0.50 -20.32
N ARG A 31 13.98 0.86 -20.38
CA ARG A 31 13.55 2.25 -20.33
C ARG A 31 13.44 2.70 -18.88
N THR A 32 14.11 3.78 -18.54
CA THR A 32 14.03 4.39 -17.21
C THR A 32 13.07 5.58 -17.22
N VAL A 33 12.14 5.61 -16.28
CA VAL A 33 11.19 6.70 -16.07
C VAL A 33 11.49 7.38 -14.73
N ASP A 34 11.40 8.71 -14.69
CA ASP A 34 11.60 9.53 -13.50
C ASP A 34 10.26 9.81 -12.79
N PHE A 35 10.21 9.54 -11.49
CA PHE A 35 9.05 9.65 -10.60
C PHE A 35 9.22 10.74 -9.53
N LYS A 36 10.28 11.56 -9.56
CA LYS A 36 10.55 12.57 -8.51
C LYS A 36 9.44 13.60 -8.31
N ASN A 37 8.65 13.88 -9.35
CA ASN A 37 7.50 14.80 -9.30
C ASN A 37 6.16 14.06 -9.42
N THR A 38 6.11 12.81 -8.97
CA THR A 38 4.93 11.94 -9.10
C THR A 38 4.47 11.49 -7.71
N ILE A 39 3.17 11.62 -7.43
CA ILE A 39 2.56 11.04 -6.24
C ILE A 39 2.23 9.58 -6.54
N VAL A 40 2.84 8.66 -5.78
CA VAL A 40 2.49 7.24 -5.82
C VAL A 40 1.44 6.97 -4.75
N VAL A 41 0.25 6.58 -5.19
CA VAL A 41 -0.84 6.13 -4.31
C VAL A 41 -0.93 4.62 -4.43
N MET A 42 -0.91 3.94 -3.28
CA MET A 42 -1.13 2.50 -3.16
C MET A 42 -2.38 2.27 -2.31
N THR A 43 -3.21 1.34 -2.72
CA THR A 43 -4.40 0.89 -1.99
C THR A 43 -4.28 -0.58 -1.66
N SER A 44 -4.81 -0.96 -0.50
CA SER A 44 -4.86 -2.33 -0.04
C SER A 44 -6.19 -2.59 0.63
N ASN A 45 -6.73 -3.78 0.43
CA ASN A 45 -7.93 -4.23 1.12
C ASN A 45 -7.60 -4.94 2.45
N ILE A 46 -6.33 -4.97 2.87
CA ILE A 46 -5.91 -5.49 4.18
C ILE A 46 -6.65 -4.73 5.29
N GLY A 47 -7.45 -5.46 6.08
CA GLY A 47 -8.17 -4.89 7.23
C GLY A 47 -9.57 -4.39 6.96
N SER A 48 -10.01 -4.38 5.70
CA SER A 48 -11.37 -3.95 5.31
C SER A 48 -12.46 -4.69 6.10
N GLN A 49 -12.38 -6.02 6.20
CA GLN A 49 -13.32 -6.82 6.99
C GLN A 49 -13.31 -6.46 8.48
N LYS A 50 -12.13 -6.27 9.06
CA LYS A 50 -12.00 -5.93 10.48
C LYS A 50 -12.57 -4.55 10.79
N ILE A 51 -12.31 -3.57 9.92
CA ILE A 51 -12.88 -2.22 10.04
C ILE A 51 -14.41 -2.30 9.94
N LEU A 52 -14.94 -3.07 8.99
CA LEU A 52 -16.38 -3.24 8.81
C LEU A 52 -17.02 -3.87 10.05
N GLU A 53 -16.46 -4.96 10.57
CA GLU A 53 -16.93 -5.61 11.79
C GLU A 53 -16.92 -4.64 12.97
N MET A 54 -15.85 -3.89 13.18
CA MET A 54 -15.77 -2.93 14.28
C MET A 54 -16.80 -1.79 14.16
N ALA A 55 -17.00 -1.29 12.95
CA ALA A 55 -18.02 -0.28 12.68
C ALA A 55 -19.45 -0.82 12.91
N GLU A 56 -19.74 -2.06 12.49
CA GLU A 56 -21.03 -2.72 12.73
C GLU A 56 -21.32 -2.94 14.22
N HIS A 57 -20.29 -3.20 15.02
CA HIS A 57 -20.43 -3.37 16.47
C HIS A 57 -20.45 -2.04 17.24
N GLY A 58 -20.42 -0.89 16.56
CA GLY A 58 -20.47 0.43 17.17
C GLY A 58 -19.20 0.80 17.93
N SER A 59 -18.04 0.28 17.49
CA SER A 59 -16.75 0.69 18.04
C SER A 59 -16.51 2.17 17.80
N GLU A 60 -15.87 2.83 18.75
CA GLU A 60 -15.55 4.25 18.61
C GLU A 60 -14.41 4.44 17.58
N ASP A 61 -14.37 5.60 16.92
CA ASP A 61 -13.39 5.89 15.84
C ASP A 61 -11.93 5.65 16.27
N TRP A 62 -11.60 5.96 17.53
CA TRP A 62 -10.25 5.78 18.06
C TRP A 62 -9.87 4.30 18.21
N GLU A 63 -10.83 3.42 18.47
CA GLU A 63 -10.61 1.96 18.57
C GLU A 63 -10.33 1.40 17.17
N ILE A 64 -11.09 1.85 16.17
CA ILE A 64 -10.88 1.50 14.77
C ILE A 64 -9.50 1.98 14.31
N GLU A 65 -9.13 3.23 14.62
CA GLU A 65 -7.81 3.76 14.28
C GLU A 65 -6.67 2.95 14.92
N ALA A 66 -6.80 2.60 16.21
CA ALA A 66 -5.82 1.77 16.90
C ALA A 66 -5.69 0.39 16.24
N ALA A 67 -6.81 -0.25 15.91
CA ALA A 67 -6.82 -1.56 15.26
C ALA A 67 -6.20 -1.55 13.85
N VAL A 68 -6.43 -0.48 13.07
CA VAL A 68 -5.82 -0.29 11.75
C VAL A 68 -4.32 -0.06 11.87
N ARG A 69 -3.88 0.77 12.83
CA ARG A 69 -2.44 1.01 13.08
C ARG A 69 -1.71 -0.27 13.46
N ASP A 70 -2.31 -1.10 14.30
CA ASP A 70 -1.73 -2.39 14.69
C ASP A 70 -1.66 -3.38 13.52
N LEU A 71 -2.63 -3.34 12.61
CA LEU A 71 -2.65 -4.20 11.44
C LEU A 71 -1.53 -3.86 10.45
N ILE A 72 -1.25 -2.57 10.24
CA ILE A 72 -0.25 -2.08 9.28
C ILE A 72 1.19 -2.22 9.83
N ARG A 73 1.36 -2.30 11.15
CA ARG A 73 2.68 -2.41 11.80
C ARG A 73 3.29 -3.82 11.81
N ARG A 74 2.55 -4.84 11.35
CA ARG A 74 3.04 -6.23 11.24
C ARG A 74 3.85 -6.45 9.97
#